data_AF-A0A0D6JWP6-F1
#
_entry.id   AF-A0A0D6JWP6-F1
#
_cell.length_a   1.000
_cell.length_b   1.000
_cell.length_c   1.000
_cell.angle_alpha   90.00
_cell.angle_beta   90.00
_cell.angle_gamma   90.00
#
_symmetry.space_group_name_H-M   'P 1'
#
loop_
_entity.id
_entity.type
_entity.pdbx_description
1 polymer ?
#
loop_
_entity_poly.entity_id
_entity_poly.type
_entity_poly.pdbx_seq_one_letter_code
_entity_poly.pdbx_strand_id
1 'polypeptide(L)'
;MATLAQQVEQATSLGILLLGTTLAVLSLLAWRRERDARMAIVSASYAMFSLYGLAVFLEYYLLDWGLATAATVELLEHGSAALILVGLAGFFAALSRD
;
A
#
# COMPACT_ATOMS: atom_id res chain seq x y z
N MET A 1 -1.26 -18.26 20.05
CA MET A 1 -1.70 -16.89 20.35
C MET A 1 -0.81 -15.94 19.58
N ALA A 2 -1.38 -14.99 18.83
CA ALA A 2 -0.59 -14.01 18.08
C ALA A 2 0.21 -13.13 19.04
N THR A 3 1.47 -12.85 18.70
CA THR A 3 2.33 -11.99 19.51
C THR A 3 1.81 -10.54 19.46
N LEU A 4 2.21 -9.70 20.43
CA LEU A 4 1.88 -8.27 20.38
C LEU A 4 2.41 -7.60 19.10
N ALA A 5 3.62 -7.99 18.68
CA ALA A 5 4.23 -7.50 17.44
C ALA A 5 3.35 -7.82 16.22
N GLN A 6 2.92 -9.07 16.08
CA GLN A 6 2.03 -9.51 15.00
C GLN A 6 0.70 -8.74 14.99
N GLN A 7 0.12 -8.48 16.17
CA GLN A 7 -1.14 -7.71 16.25
C GLN A 7 -0.96 -6.26 15.81
N VAL A 8 0.13 -5.61 16.23
CA VAL A 8 0.45 -4.22 15.84
C VAL A 8 0.71 -4.15 14.33
N GLU A 9 1.44 -5.11 13.79
CA GLU A 9 1.76 -5.19 12.38
C GLU A 9 0.50 -5.37 11.53
N GLN A 10 -0.38 -6.32 11.88
CA GLN A 10 -1.67 -6.50 11.21
C GLN A 10 -2.59 -5.29 11.31
N ALA A 11 -2.68 -4.66 12.49
CA ALA A 11 -3.50 -3.47 12.66
C ALA A 11 -2.98 -2.29 11.83
N THR A 12 -1.65 -2.13 11.78
CA THR A 12 -1.00 -1.04 11.04
C THR A 12 -1.08 -1.25 9.52
N SER A 13 -0.81 -2.47 9.04
CA SER A 13 -0.92 -2.82 7.62
C SER A 13 -2.36 -2.71 7.12
N LEU A 14 -3.34 -3.13 7.92
CA LEU A 14 -4.76 -2.89 7.65
C LEU A 14 -5.09 -1.40 7.60
N GLY A 15 -4.56 -0.61 8.53
CA GLY A 15 -4.70 0.85 8.52
C GLY A 15 -4.16 1.48 7.23
N ILE A 16 -2.98 1.07 6.79
CA ILE A 16 -2.38 1.52 5.53
C ILE A 16 -3.24 1.12 4.33
N LEU A 17 -3.72 -0.13 4.28
CA LEU A 17 -4.61 -0.62 3.23
C LEU A 17 -5.90 0.22 3.14
N LEU A 18 -6.60 0.40 4.25
CA LEU A 18 -7.88 1.12 4.27
C LEU A 18 -7.72 2.61 3.97
N LEU A 19 -6.75 3.27 4.61
CA LEU A 19 -6.49 4.69 4.38
C LEU A 19 -5.96 4.93 2.97
N GLY A 20 -4.97 4.15 2.54
CA GLY A 20 -4.39 4.24 1.20
C GLY A 20 -5.44 4.03 0.11
N THR A 21 -6.31 3.03 0.25
CA THR A 21 -7.41 2.79 -0.70
C THR A 21 -8.41 3.94 -0.72
N THR A 22 -8.80 4.44 0.45
CA THR A 22 -9.74 5.56 0.56
C THR A 22 -9.17 6.80 -0.12
N LEU A 23 -7.92 7.15 0.17
CA LEU A 23 -7.24 8.30 -0.43
C LEU A 23 -7.04 8.11 -1.95
N ALA A 24 -6.66 6.91 -2.39
CA ALA A 24 -6.54 6.59 -3.81
C ALA A 24 -7.87 6.82 -4.55
N VAL A 25 -8.98 6.35 -3.99
CA VAL A 25 -10.34 6.54 -4.55
C VAL A 25 -10.72 8.01 -4.58
N LEU A 26 -10.52 8.75 -3.49
CA LEU A 26 -10.84 10.18 -3.43
C LEU A 26 -10.02 10.98 -4.45
N SER A 27 -8.71 10.72 -4.56
CA SER A 27 -7.84 11.34 -5.58
C SER A 27 -8.23 10.94 -7.00
N LEU A 28 -8.68 9.70 -7.21
CA LEU A 28 -9.18 9.25 -8.51
C LEU A 28 -10.48 9.98 -8.90
N LEU A 29 -11.38 10.19 -7.95
CA LEU A 29 -12.61 10.96 -8.15
C LEU A 29 -12.28 12.43 -8.46
N ALA A 30 -11.32 13.02 -7.75
CA ALA A 30 -10.82 14.37 -8.02
C ALA A 30 -10.23 14.47 -9.45
N TRP A 31 -9.38 13.52 -9.85
CA TRP A 31 -8.87 13.43 -11.22
C TRP A 31 -10.00 13.32 -12.25
N ARG A 32 -11.03 12.51 -11.99
CA ARG A 32 -12.16 12.39 -12.91
C ARG A 32 -12.95 13.70 -13.06
N ARG A 33 -13.03 14.50 -12.00
CA ARG A 33 -13.75 15.78 -11.99
C ARG A 33 -12.95 16.90 -12.65
N GLU A 34 -11.67 17.02 -12.32
CA GLU A 34 -10.83 18.16 -12.71
C GLU A 34 -9.92 17.85 -13.90
N ARG A 35 -9.78 16.56 -14.26
CA ARG A 35 -8.86 16.04 -15.30
C ARG A 35 -7.39 16.43 -15.07
N ASP A 36 -7.04 16.81 -13.84
CA ASP A 36 -5.69 17.16 -13.45
C ASP A 36 -4.79 15.91 -13.34
N ALA A 37 -3.77 15.84 -14.20
CA ALA A 37 -2.79 14.75 -14.21
C ALA A 37 -2.06 14.59 -12.86
N ARG A 38 -1.93 15.66 -12.06
CA ARG A 38 -1.36 15.61 -10.71
C ARG A 38 -2.14 14.65 -9.81
N MET A 39 -3.47 14.77 -9.83
CA MET A 39 -4.35 13.93 -9.01
C MET A 39 -4.30 12.46 -9.43
N ALA A 40 -4.06 12.17 -10.70
CA ALA A 40 -3.85 10.79 -11.17
C ALA A 40 -2.57 10.18 -10.58
N ILE A 41 -1.46 10.93 -10.54
CA ILE A 41 -0.19 10.46 -9.96
C ILE A 41 -0.31 10.29 -8.44
N VAL A 42 -0.99 11.22 -7.77
CA VAL A 42 -1.28 11.10 -6.33
C VAL A 42 -2.14 9.87 -6.04
N SER A 43 -3.18 9.62 -6.84
CA SER A 43 -4.01 8.42 -6.72
C SER A 43 -3.20 7.13 -6.91
N ALA A 44 -2.32 7.07 -7.91
CA ALA A 44 -1.43 5.93 -8.14
C ALA A 44 -0.46 5.71 -6.97
N SER A 45 0.04 6.80 -6.37
CA SER A 45 0.93 6.74 -5.20
C SER A 45 0.21 6.16 -3.98
N TYR A 46 -1.02 6.60 -3.70
CA TYR A 46 -1.84 6.02 -2.63
C TYR A 46 -2.22 4.56 -2.90
N ALA A 47 -2.45 4.20 -4.16
CA ALA A 47 -2.69 2.81 -4.54
C ALA A 47 -1.46 1.93 -4.26
N MET A 48 -0.25 2.41 -4.52
CA MET A 48 0.98 1.69 -4.17
C MET A 48 1.12 1.48 -2.66
N PHE A 49 0.80 2.49 -1.85
CA PHE A 49 0.80 2.35 -0.39
C PHE A 49 -0.24 1.33 0.08
N SER A 50 -1.43 1.35 -0.51
CA SER A 50 -2.48 0.38 -0.23
C SER A 50 -2.04 -1.05 -0.58
N LEU A 51 -1.40 -1.26 -1.73
CA LEU A 51 -0.89 -2.57 -2.14
C LEU A 51 0.22 -3.09 -1.21
N TYR A 52 1.09 -2.22 -0.70
CA TYR A 52 2.02 -2.58 0.37
C TYR A 52 1.29 -3.03 1.64
N GLY A 53 0.32 -2.23 2.11
CA GLY A 53 -0.50 -2.58 3.27
C GLY A 53 -1.21 -3.93 3.10
N LEU A 54 -1.72 -4.21 1.89
CA LEU A 54 -2.32 -5.50 1.55
C LEU A 54 -1.30 -6.65 1.60
N ALA A 55 -0.12 -6.47 1.02
CA ALA A 55 0.92 -7.50 0.96
C ALA A 55 1.34 -7.94 2.37
N VAL A 56 1.64 -6.98 3.25
CA VAL A 56 2.01 -7.24 4.65
C VAL A 56 0.82 -7.79 5.45
N PHE A 57 -0.39 -7.26 5.25
CA PHE A 57 -1.57 -7.77 5.95
C PHE A 57 -1.83 -9.26 5.67
N LEU A 58 -1.56 -9.72 4.44
CA LEU A 58 -1.78 -11.08 4.01
C LEU A 58 -0.70 -12.09 4.44
N GLU A 59 0.47 -11.64 4.92
CA GLU A 59 1.61 -12.51 5.24
C GLU A 59 1.22 -13.72 6.10
N TYR A 60 0.62 -13.46 7.27
CA TYR A 60 0.26 -14.52 8.20
C TYR A 60 -0.82 -15.44 7.64
N TYR A 61 -1.76 -14.91 6.84
CA TYR A 61 -2.81 -15.71 6.19
C TYR A 61 -2.23 -16.62 5.09
N LEU A 62 -1.25 -16.14 4.33
CA LEU A 62 -0.59 -16.92 3.28
C LEU A 62 0.21 -18.09 3.85
N LEU A 63 0.85 -17.89 5.01
CA LEU A 63 1.55 -18.95 5.74
C LEU A 63 0.58 -19.95 6.36
N ASP A 64 -0.42 -19.47 7.10
CA ASP A 64 -1.37 -20.32 7.83
C ASP A 64 -2.22 -21.18 6.90
N TRP A 65 -2.60 -20.67 5.72
CA TRP A 65 -3.36 -21.44 4.73
C TRP A 65 -2.48 -22.29 3.81
N GLY A 66 -1.15 -22.23 3.95
CA GLY A 66 -0.22 -22.99 3.12
C GLY A 66 -0.21 -22.57 1.65
N LEU A 67 -0.64 -21.33 1.35
CA LEU A 67 -0.67 -20.77 -0.01
C LEU A 67 0.72 -20.32 -0.47
N ALA A 68 1.61 -19.98 0.46
CA ALA A 68 2.97 -19.54 0.17
C ALA A 68 3.98 -20.11 1.18
N THR A 69 5.24 -20.21 0.76
CA THR A 69 6.34 -20.62 1.64
C THR A 69 6.85 -19.42 2.46
N ALA A 70 7.51 -19.68 3.59
CA ALA A 70 8.16 -18.65 4.40
C ALA A 70 9.08 -17.74 3.57
N ALA A 71 9.89 -18.33 2.69
CA ALA A 71 10.79 -17.58 1.81
C ALA A 71 10.03 -16.66 0.83
N THR A 72 8.89 -17.11 0.30
CA THR A 72 8.05 -16.31 -0.59
C THR A 72 7.42 -15.14 0.15
N VAL A 73 6.95 -15.37 1.38
CA VAL A 73 6.31 -14.36 2.21
C VAL A 73 7.31 -13.31 2.67
N GLU A 74 8.49 -13.72 3.12
CA GLU A 74 9.59 -12.82 3.46
C GLU A 74 9.99 -11.94 2.26
N LEU A 75 10.12 -12.53 1.06
CA LEU A 75 10.38 -11.77 -0.16
C LEU A 75 9.25 -10.80 -0.51
N LEU A 76 7.99 -11.20 -0.30
CA LEU A 76 6.82 -10.37 -0.56
C LEU A 76 6.80 -9.16 0.39
N GLU A 77 7.00 -9.38 1.68
CA GLU A 77 7.08 -8.35 2.71
C GLU A 77 8.16 -7.32 2.35
N HIS A 78 9.41 -7.78 2.20
CA HIS A 78 10.55 -6.90 1.94
C HIS A 78 10.49 -6.26 0.54
N GLY A 79 10.08 -7.03 -0.47
CA GLY A 79 9.97 -6.56 -1.84
C GLY A 79 8.86 -5.52 -2.02
N SER A 80 7.75 -5.66 -1.30
CA SER A 80 6.64 -4.72 -1.36
C SER A 80 7.00 -3.34 -0.81
N ALA A 81 8.04 -3.21 0.02
CA ALA A 81 8.55 -1.91 0.47
C ALA A 81 9.01 -1.01 -0.70
N ALA A 82 9.38 -1.58 -1.84
CA ALA A 82 9.66 -0.81 -3.05
C ALA A 82 8.45 -0.01 -3.54
N LEU A 83 7.22 -0.48 -3.30
CA LEU A 83 5.99 0.25 -3.62
C LEU A 83 5.90 1.55 -2.83
N ILE A 84 6.34 1.54 -1.57
CA ILE A 84 6.41 2.76 -0.74
C ILE A 84 7.40 3.76 -1.35
N LEU A 85 8.58 3.30 -1.76
CA LEU A 85 9.58 4.19 -2.35
C LEU A 85 9.09 4.81 -3.66
N VAL A 86 8.51 4.01 -4.54
CA VAL A 86 7.98 4.51 -5.82
C VAL A 86 6.77 5.42 -5.59
N GLY A 87 5.86 5.06 -4.68
CA GLY A 87 4.72 5.91 -4.33
C GLY A 87 5.14 7.25 -3.73
N LEU A 88 6.15 7.28 -2.86
CA LEU A 88 6.69 8.52 -2.30
C LEU A 88 7.32 9.38 -3.40
N ALA A 89 8.13 8.79 -4.27
CA ALA A 89 8.72 9.50 -5.40
C ALA A 89 7.65 10.08 -6.33
N GLY A 90 6.60 9.31 -6.62
CA GLY A 90 5.44 9.75 -7.41
C GLY A 90 4.69 10.91 -6.74
N PHE A 91 4.45 10.82 -5.44
CA PHE A 91 3.77 11.86 -4.67
C PHE A 91 4.55 13.17 -4.68
N PHE A 92 5.86 13.13 -4.42
CA PHE A 92 6.72 14.32 -4.51
C PHE A 92 6.80 14.86 -5.93
N ALA A 93 6.94 14.01 -6.95
CA ALA A 93 6.96 14.44 -8.34
C ALA A 93 5.64 15.11 -8.77
N ALA A 94 4.50 14.65 -8.25
CA ALA A 94 3.22 15.31 -8.44
C ALA A 94 3.20 16.67 -7.73
N LEU A 95 3.72 16.74 -6.50
CA LEU A 95 3.76 17.99 -5.75
C LEU A 95 4.65 19.06 -6.39
N SER A 96 5.77 18.67 -6.99
CA SER A 96 6.74 19.58 -7.61
C SER A 96 6.39 20.03 -9.04
N ARG A 97 5.31 19.50 -9.64
CA ARG A 97 4.77 20.03 -10.89
C ARG A 97 3.90 21.24 -10.56
N ASP A 98 4.45 22.42 -10.79
CA ASP A 98 3.72 23.69 -10.87
C ASP A 98 3.04 23.84 -12.24
#